data_AF-A0A8J7ZGZ8-F1
#
_entry.id   AF-A0A8J7ZGZ8-F1
#
_cell.length_a   1.000
_cell.length_b   1.000
_cell.length_c   1.000
_cell.angle_alpha   90.00
_cell.angle_beta   90.00
_cell.angle_gamma   90.00
#
_symmetry.space_group_name_H-M   'P 1'
#
loop_
_entity.id
_entity.type
_entity.pdbx_description
1 polymer ?
#
loop_
_entity_poly.entity_id
_entity_poly.type
_entity_poly.pdbx_seq_one_letter_code
_entity_poly.pdbx_strand_id
1 'polypeptide(L)'
;MVKYIIKKMARLHCARGPKRCKTCKEYAKDKKWALLDIAPDKHPMAARPMIEIEMDGEKVFMTYDVLNYFDDKKEATEYANKNNMHYEIIE
;
A
#
# COMPACT_ATOMS: atom_id res chain seq x y z
N MET A 1 -7.77 14.71 3.15
CA MET A 1 -6.55 13.88 3.08
C MET A 1 -6.98 12.43 3.00
N VAL A 2 -6.46 11.70 2.02
CA VAL A 2 -6.81 10.30 1.78
C VAL A 2 -6.12 9.45 2.83
N LYS A 3 -6.90 8.83 3.72
CA LYS A 3 -6.35 7.96 4.76
C LYS A 3 -6.02 6.57 4.21
N TYR A 4 -6.81 6.07 3.28
CA TYR A 4 -6.65 4.72 2.74
C TYR A 4 -6.47 4.73 1.23
N ILE A 5 -5.54 3.92 0.71
CA ILE A 5 -5.31 3.79 -0.73
C ILE A 5 -5.38 2.32 -1.13
N ILE A 6 -6.11 2.02 -2.20
CA ILE A 6 -6.08 0.73 -2.86
C ILE A 6 -5.16 0.84 -4.08
N LYS A 7 -4.09 0.05 -4.12
CA LYS A 7 -3.10 0.09 -5.21
C LYS A 7 -2.64 -1.30 -5.63
N LYS A 8 -2.44 -1.50 -6.93
CA LYS A 8 -1.88 -2.76 -7.46
C LYS A 8 -0.36 -2.77 -7.31
N MET A 9 0.16 -3.61 -6.42
CA MET A 9 1.58 -3.67 -6.12
C MET A 9 2.08 -5.06 -5.72
N ALA A 10 3.38 -5.24 -5.79
CA ALA A 10 4.04 -6.44 -5.28
C ALA A 10 3.94 -6.51 -3.75
N ARG A 11 3.87 -7.72 -3.20
CA ARG A 11 3.92 -7.91 -1.74
C ARG A 11 5.28 -7.46 -1.19
N LEU A 12 5.24 -6.83 -0.02
CA LEU A 12 6.44 -6.42 0.70
C LEU A 12 6.88 -7.53 1.66
N HIS A 13 8.18 -7.73 1.76
CA HIS A 13 8.77 -8.69 2.70
C HIS A 13 9.88 -8.05 3.55
N CYS A 14 10.73 -7.20 2.97
CA CYS A 14 11.76 -6.48 3.73
C CYS A 14 12.23 -5.21 2.99
N ALA A 15 12.96 -4.34 3.71
CA ALA A 15 13.51 -3.09 3.18
C ALA A 15 14.60 -3.27 2.09
N ARG A 16 15.17 -4.47 1.94
CA ARG A 16 16.22 -4.73 0.93
C ARG A 16 15.68 -4.75 -0.51
N GLY A 17 14.37 -5.03 -0.67
CA GLY A 17 13.71 -5.07 -1.97
C GLY A 17 14.14 -6.21 -2.90
N PRO A 18 13.53 -6.30 -4.10
CA PRO A 18 13.68 -7.42 -5.04
C PRO A 18 15.09 -7.54 -5.65
N LYS A 19 15.88 -6.47 -5.66
CA LYS A 19 17.28 -6.50 -6.15
C LYS A 19 18.19 -7.34 -5.25
N ARG A 20 17.88 -7.44 -3.95
CA ARG A 20 18.76 -8.04 -2.93
C ARG A 20 18.11 -9.14 -2.09
N CYS A 21 16.77 -9.29 -2.13
CA CYS A 21 16.05 -10.33 -1.39
C CYS A 21 15.33 -11.29 -2.36
N LYS A 22 15.57 -12.60 -2.21
CA LYS A 22 14.95 -13.65 -3.05
C LYS A 22 13.42 -13.65 -2.92
N THR A 23 12.87 -13.55 -1.71
CA THR A 23 11.42 -13.50 -1.48
C THR A 23 10.79 -12.26 -2.12
N CYS A 24 11.39 -11.08 -1.96
CA CYS A 24 10.92 -9.87 -2.64
C CYS A 24 10.99 -10.02 -4.17
N LYS A 25 12.00 -10.71 -4.70
CA LYS A 25 12.12 -10.98 -6.15
C LYS A 25 10.99 -11.86 -6.67
N GLU A 26 10.60 -12.89 -5.91
CA GLU A 26 9.44 -13.72 -6.24
C GLU A 26 8.14 -12.93 -6.15
N TYR A 27 7.93 -12.15 -5.08
CA TYR A 27 6.75 -11.28 -4.94
C TYR A 27 6.68 -10.17 -5.99
N ALA A 28 7.79 -9.78 -6.59
CA ALA A 28 7.79 -8.82 -7.69
C ALA A 28 7.22 -9.39 -9.00
N LYS A 29 7.12 -10.73 -9.13
CA LYS A 29 6.57 -11.38 -10.34
C LYS A 29 5.05 -11.31 -10.41
N ASP A 30 4.37 -11.24 -9.26
CA ASP A 30 2.91 -11.20 -9.18
C ASP A 30 2.44 -10.00 -8.34
N LYS A 31 1.58 -9.16 -8.91
CA LYS A 31 1.05 -7.98 -8.22
C LYS A 31 -0.34 -8.27 -7.68
N LYS A 32 -0.56 -7.91 -6.41
CA LYS A 32 -1.84 -7.99 -5.72
C LYS A 32 -2.44 -6.60 -5.55
N TRP A 33 -3.73 -6.52 -5.29
CA TRP A 33 -4.37 -5.29 -4.84
C TRP A 33 -4.11 -5.14 -3.35
N ALA A 34 -3.40 -4.08 -2.96
CA ALA A 34 -3.08 -3.80 -1.57
C ALA A 34 -3.94 -2.66 -1.05
N LEU A 35 -4.50 -2.82 0.15
CA LEU A 35 -5.12 -1.73 0.90
C LEU A 35 -4.09 -1.16 1.87
N LEU A 36 -3.81 0.13 1.73
CA LEU A 36 -2.77 0.85 2.45
C LEU A 36 -3.39 1.86 3.42
N ASP A 37 -2.83 1.98 4.62
CA ASP A 37 -3.09 3.07 5.57
C ASP A 37 -1.97 4.11 5.44
N ILE A 38 -2.32 5.33 5.04
CA ILE A 38 -1.40 6.42 4.71
C ILE A 38 -1.18 7.30 5.95
N ALA A 39 0.08 7.63 6.22
CA ALA A 39 0.50 8.34 7.42
C ALA A 39 -0.15 7.75 8.69
N PRO A 40 0.10 6.46 9.01
CA PRO A 40 -0.46 5.83 10.18
C PRO A 40 0.03 6.52 11.45
N ASP A 41 -0.90 6.86 12.36
CA ASP A 41 -0.62 7.64 13.57
C ASP A 41 0.09 6.82 14.66
N LYS A 42 0.05 5.50 14.54
CA LYS A 42 0.60 4.57 15.53
C LYS A 42 2.10 4.40 15.33
N HIS A 43 2.85 4.28 16.43
CA HIS A 43 4.28 3.98 16.42
C HIS A 43 5.10 4.90 15.49
N PRO A 44 5.23 6.20 15.81
CA PRO A 44 5.93 7.17 14.95
C PRO A 44 7.41 6.82 14.72
N MET A 45 8.01 6.04 15.62
CA MET A 45 9.41 5.61 15.52
C MET A 45 9.62 4.36 14.65
N ALA A 46 8.57 3.73 14.14
CA ALA A 46 8.69 2.54 13.30
C ALA A 46 9.15 2.93 11.88
N ALA A 47 10.16 2.23 11.37
CA ALA A 47 10.60 2.37 9.98
C ALA A 47 9.52 1.83 9.03
N ARG A 48 9.06 2.67 8.10
CA ARG A 48 7.97 2.36 7.16
C ARG A 48 8.39 2.51 5.71
N PRO A 49 7.79 1.72 4.81
CA PRO A 49 7.90 2.01 3.39
C PRO A 49 7.24 3.36 3.08
N MET A 50 7.76 4.02 2.04
CA MET A 50 7.20 5.26 1.50
C MET A 50 6.62 5.02 0.13
N ILE A 51 5.54 5.74 -0.19
CA ILE A 51 4.88 5.75 -1.49
C ILE A 51 4.83 7.19 -2.01
N GLU A 52 5.09 7.36 -3.30
CA GLU A 52 4.80 8.60 -4.02
C GLU A 52 3.31 8.60 -4.39
N ILE A 53 2.60 9.64 -3.96
CA ILE A 53 1.20 9.90 -4.33
C ILE A 53 1.09 11.33 -4.88
N GLU A 54 0.14 11.53 -5.79
CA GLU A 54 -0.18 12.85 -6.32
C GLU A 54 -1.33 13.45 -5.51
N MET A 55 -1.10 14.61 -4.92
CA MET A 55 -2.10 15.36 -4.17
C MET A 55 -2.07 16.82 -4.62
N ASP A 56 -3.22 17.35 -5.02
CA ASP A 56 -3.37 18.74 -5.46
C ASP A 56 -2.38 19.14 -6.59
N GLY A 57 -2.03 18.20 -7.47
CA GLY A 57 -1.07 18.40 -8.57
C GLY A 57 0.39 18.33 -8.16
N GLU A 58 0.70 18.06 -6.89
CA GLU A 58 2.04 17.89 -6.38
C GLU A 58 2.33 16.42 -6.01
N LYS A 59 3.57 15.99 -6.28
CA LYS A 59 4.05 14.67 -5.87
C LYS A 59 4.57 14.73 -4.45
N VAL A 60 3.95 13.97 -3.56
CA VAL A 60 4.35 13.88 -2.14
C VAL A 60 4.73 12.45 -1.78
N PHE A 61 5.77 12.31 -0.95
CA PHE A 61 6.17 11.02 -0.40
C PHE A 61 5.57 10.85 1.00
N MET A 62 4.81 9.79 1.18
CA MET A 62 4.13 9.49 2.43
C MET A 62 4.49 8.10 2.92
N THR A 63 4.60 7.91 4.23
CA THR A 63 4.72 6.58 4.83
C THR A 63 3.39 5.86 4.79
N TYR A 64 3.43 4.53 4.73
CA TYR A 64 2.22 3.72 4.78
C TYR A 64 2.43 2.38 5.48
N ASP A 65 1.34 1.81 5.98
CA ASP A 65 1.25 0.42 6.42
C ASP A 65 0.34 -0.36 5.45
N VAL A 66 0.67 -1.61 5.17
CA VAL A 66 -0.21 -2.49 4.37
C VAL A 66 -1.18 -3.17 5.32
N LEU A 67 -2.48 -2.90 5.14
CA LEU A 67 -3.52 -3.54 5.92
C LEU A 67 -3.82 -4.95 5.41
N ASN A 68 -3.93 -5.11 4.09
CA ASN A 68 -4.19 -6.41 3.47
C ASN A 68 -3.81 -6.46 1.98
N TYR A 69 -3.72 -7.68 1.44
CA TYR A 69 -3.55 -7.97 0.02
C TYR A 69 -4.69 -8.83 -0.50
N PHE A 70 -5.15 -8.52 -1.70
CA PHE A 70 -6.29 -9.13 -2.38
C PHE A 70 -5.90 -9.55 -3.79
N ASP A 71 -6.54 -10.60 -4.31
CA ASP A 71 -6.27 -11.08 -5.66
C ASP A 71 -6.93 -10.21 -6.72
N ASP A 72 -8.07 -9.60 -6.40
CA ASP A 72 -8.81 -8.72 -7.29
C ASP A 72 -9.18 -7.38 -6.63
N LYS A 73 -9.52 -6.41 -7.50
CA LYS A 73 -9.85 -5.04 -7.10
C LYS A 73 -11.16 -4.99 -6.31
N LYS A 74 -12.11 -5.87 -6.66
CA LYS A 74 -13.46 -5.90 -6.11
C LYS A 74 -13.41 -6.31 -4.64
N GLU A 75 -12.68 -7.38 -4.32
CA GLU A 75 -12.46 -7.87 -2.96
C GLU A 75 -11.86 -6.77 -2.06
N ALA A 76 -10.87 -6.03 -2.56
CA ALA A 76 -10.27 -4.90 -1.84
C ALA A 76 -11.30 -3.80 -1.54
N THR A 77 -12.11 -3.41 -2.52
CA THR A 77 -13.15 -2.39 -2.35
C THR A 77 -14.28 -2.84 -1.44
N GLU A 78 -14.72 -4.10 -1.54
CA GLU A 78 -15.74 -4.68 -0.67
C GLU A 78 -15.28 -4.72 0.79
N TYR A 79 -14.02 -5.11 1.01
CA TYR A 79 -13.41 -5.06 2.34
C TYR A 79 -13.40 -3.64 2.90
N ALA A 80 -12.93 -2.66 2.12
CA ALA A 80 -12.86 -1.27 2.57
C ALA A 80 -14.26 -0.68 2.87
N ASN A 81 -15.23 -0.91 1.99
CA ASN A 81 -16.62 -0.49 2.17
C ASN A 81 -17.26 -1.12 3.41
N LYS A 82 -17.07 -2.43 3.62
CA LYS A 82 -17.59 -3.16 4.79
C LYS A 82 -17.06 -2.60 6.11
N ASN A 83 -15.84 -2.05 6.09
CA ASN A 83 -15.19 -1.44 7.25
C ASN A 83 -15.38 0.09 7.33
N ASN A 84 -16.25 0.68 6.50
CA ASN A 84 -16.48 2.13 6.42
C ASN A 84 -15.19 2.96 6.21
N MET A 85 -14.27 2.43 5.41
CA MET A 85 -13.03 3.12 5.08
C MET A 85 -13.26 4.04 3.87
N HIS A 86 -12.84 5.30 3.98
CA HIS A 86 -12.77 6.21 2.84
C HIS A 86 -11.44 6.03 2.13
N TYR A 87 -11.48 5.54 0.88
CA TYR A 87 -10.29 5.22 0.12
C TYR A 87 -10.28 5.87 -1.26
N GLU A 88 -9.08 5.97 -1.83
CA GLU A 88 -8.87 6.21 -3.26
C GLU A 88 -8.21 5.01 -3.92
N ILE A 89 -8.43 4.87 -5.22
CA ILE A 89 -7.79 3.83 -6.02
C ILE A 89 -6.75 4.48 -6.91
N ILE A 90 -5.51 4.01 -6.81
CA ILE A 90 -4.39 4.45 -7.64
C ILE A 90 -3.86 3.25 -8.42
N GLU A 91 -3.76 3.38 -9.75
CA GLU A 91 -3.31 2.31 -10.66
C GLU A 91 -1.80 2.35 -10.92
#